data_AF-A0A524CRF5-F1
#
_entry.id   AF-A0A524CRF5-F1
#
_cell.length_a   1.000
_cell.length_b   1.000
_cell.length_c   1.000
_cell.angle_alpha   90.00
_cell.angle_beta   90.00
_cell.angle_gamma   90.00
#
_symmetry.space_group_name_H-M   'P 1'
#
loop_
_entity.id
_entity.type
_entity.pdbx_description
1 polymer ?
#
loop_
_entity_poly.entity_id
_entity_poly.type
_entity_poly.pdbx_seq_one_letter_code
_entity_poly.pdbx_strand_id
1 'polypeptide(L)'
;MYCPIEDSRFQQDLRNSHLLREPDIDKLAVESRQKLVQEFADTYANFRERVKRVPDKDARRISEELSCPLEVAMIAYLIEMDGIKGIREAVGMLAEELQRRAAVGEAVPNLPGNVMEFALVEGRWISHINGPFIRKLELQTRELANEEESVGQDEMEVEKALSIIAARTKLAETYIAPTLKEWVREHPESTTEDVLMTFGRAITKWNQSTLKGKFKQMQRRCTAFFRMLREILTTASDSFTIDASIGRVDSLIAELESPFDEMSLRAASHFLLHMTPRPVSTRGDRSHYVDIGVRSTRGNKAEPDLTSPFDFLERDVKLGARRHGEERQEYLKERIGRVVRVLKYGGDTAIDCVEKSLTELKDRFDLEDLPLESVLEEKRDAIIGAPISERDSLAVSLI
;
A
#
# COMPACT_ATOMS: atom_id res chain seq x y z
N MET A 1 59.50 4.58 2.10
CA MET A 1 58.69 3.72 1.22
C MET A 1 57.46 3.30 2.00
N TYR A 2 56.35 4.01 1.84
CA TYR A 2 55.03 3.57 2.31
C TYR A 2 54.12 3.65 1.09
N CYS A 3 53.61 2.49 0.69
CA CYS A 3 52.74 2.33 -0.46
C CYS A 3 51.31 2.28 0.06
N PRO A 4 50.43 3.26 -0.25
CA PRO A 4 49.01 3.14 0.05
C PRO A 4 48.34 2.47 -1.15
N ILE A 5 48.18 1.16 -1.10
CA ILE A 5 47.27 0.41 -1.98
C ILE A 5 46.23 -0.21 -1.06
N GLU A 6 45.23 0.56 -0.66
CA GLU A 6 44.00 0.04 -0.04
C GLU A 6 42.98 1.19 0.09
N ASP A 7 42.54 1.74 -1.04
CA ASP A 7 41.31 2.58 -1.04
C ASP A 7 40.60 2.66 -2.40
N SER A 8 41.02 1.88 -3.41
CA SER A 8 40.40 1.94 -4.74
C SER A 8 39.29 0.89 -4.95
N ARG A 9 39.34 -0.26 -4.26
CA ARG A 9 38.33 -1.32 -4.42
C ARG A 9 37.02 -1.02 -3.68
N PHE A 10 37.10 -0.43 -2.48
CA PHE A 10 35.91 -0.06 -1.72
C PHE A 10 35.16 1.13 -2.35
N GLN A 11 35.90 2.08 -2.96
CA GLN A 11 35.30 3.16 -3.75
C GLN A 11 34.81 2.69 -5.13
N GLN A 12 35.41 1.65 -5.73
CA GLN A 12 34.90 1.04 -6.98
C GLN A 12 33.60 0.27 -6.77
N ASP A 13 33.39 -0.40 -5.63
CA ASP A 13 32.15 -1.12 -5.36
C ASP A 13 30.97 -0.17 -5.10
N LEU A 14 31.22 1.00 -4.51
CA LEU A 14 30.21 2.06 -4.39
C LEU A 14 29.90 2.72 -5.74
N ARG A 15 30.91 2.94 -6.61
CA ARG A 15 30.69 3.47 -7.98
C ARG A 15 30.00 2.50 -8.93
N ASN A 16 30.14 1.20 -8.72
CA ASN A 16 29.44 0.16 -9.50
C ASN A 16 28.04 -0.18 -8.94
N SER A 17 27.63 0.39 -7.80
CA SER A 17 26.38 0.04 -7.11
C SER A 17 25.10 0.60 -7.75
N HIS A 18 25.24 1.55 -8.70
CA HIS A 18 24.09 2.26 -9.27
C HIS A 18 23.43 1.53 -10.45
N LEU A 19 24.01 0.45 -10.97
CA LEU A 19 23.43 -0.33 -12.06
C LEU A 19 23.11 -1.73 -11.58
N LEU A 20 21.82 -1.99 -11.31
CA LEU A 20 21.32 -3.36 -11.23
C LEU A 20 21.48 -3.98 -12.61
N ARG A 21 22.38 -4.96 -12.74
CA ARG A 21 22.56 -5.69 -14.00
C ARG A 21 21.33 -6.54 -14.26
N GLU A 22 20.99 -6.76 -15.53
CA GLU A 22 19.84 -7.59 -15.92
C GLU A 22 19.80 -8.97 -15.23
N PRO A 23 20.92 -9.71 -15.07
CA PRO A 23 20.92 -10.97 -14.34
C PRO A 23 20.53 -10.83 -12.86
N ASP A 24 20.89 -9.71 -12.22
CA ASP A 24 20.54 -9.44 -10.83
C ASP A 24 19.05 -9.11 -10.69
N ILE A 25 18.51 -8.34 -11.66
CA ILE A 25 17.07 -8.07 -11.76
C ILE A 25 16.30 -9.38 -11.94
N ASP A 26 16.75 -10.25 -12.85
CA ASP A 26 16.11 -11.54 -13.11
C ASP A 26 16.15 -12.44 -11.87
N LYS A 27 17.27 -12.50 -11.16
CA LYS A 27 17.38 -13.29 -9.92
C LYS A 27 16.40 -12.79 -8.85
N LEU A 28 16.36 -11.48 -8.62
CA LEU A 28 15.44 -10.87 -7.65
C LEU A 28 13.97 -11.06 -8.07
N ALA A 29 13.68 -10.98 -9.37
CA ALA A 29 12.36 -11.26 -9.92
C ALA A 29 11.94 -12.72 -9.71
N VAL A 30 12.86 -13.68 -9.85
CA VAL A 30 12.60 -15.10 -9.56
C VAL A 30 12.32 -15.33 -8.09
N GLU A 31 13.10 -14.75 -7.18
CA GLU A 31 12.86 -14.85 -5.73
C GLU A 31 11.50 -14.24 -5.33
N SER A 32 11.18 -13.08 -5.92
CA SER A 32 9.88 -12.41 -5.74
C SER A 32 8.73 -13.28 -6.22
N ARG A 33 8.87 -13.92 -7.39
CA ARG A 33 7.90 -14.86 -7.95
C ARG A 33 7.71 -16.08 -7.06
N GLN A 34 8.78 -16.67 -6.52
CA GLN A 34 8.68 -17.83 -5.62
C GLN A 34 7.89 -17.48 -4.35
N LYS A 35 8.14 -16.32 -3.76
CA LYS A 35 7.36 -15.83 -2.61
C LYS A 35 5.89 -15.64 -2.96
N LEU A 36 5.59 -15.03 -4.11
CA LEU A 36 4.23 -14.86 -4.60
C LEU A 36 3.49 -16.20 -4.73
N VAL A 37 4.12 -17.20 -5.35
CA VAL A 37 3.53 -18.54 -5.52
C VAL A 37 3.21 -19.17 -4.16
N GLN A 38 4.10 -19.04 -3.17
CA GLN A 38 3.87 -19.55 -1.82
C GLN A 38 2.70 -18.83 -1.14
N GLU A 39 2.69 -17.48 -1.15
CA GLU A 39 1.59 -16.67 -0.61
C GLU A 39 0.24 -17.04 -1.25
N PHE A 40 0.26 -17.37 -2.53
CA PHE A 40 -0.92 -17.71 -3.31
C PHE A 40 -1.44 -19.11 -2.98
N ALA A 41 -0.56 -20.08 -2.77
CA ALA A 41 -0.92 -21.41 -2.33
C ALA A 41 -1.57 -21.35 -0.94
N ASP A 42 -0.98 -20.58 -0.02
CA ASP A 42 -1.46 -20.43 1.35
C ASP A 42 -2.83 -19.71 1.39
N THR A 43 -2.98 -18.62 0.62
CA THR A 43 -4.23 -17.86 0.52
C THR A 43 -5.34 -18.71 -0.11
N TYR A 44 -5.02 -19.48 -1.16
CA TYR A 44 -5.98 -20.38 -1.80
C TYR A 44 -6.47 -21.47 -0.85
N ALA A 45 -5.54 -22.14 -0.15
CA ALA A 45 -5.88 -23.18 0.82
C ALA A 45 -6.76 -22.62 1.94
N ASN A 46 -6.42 -21.43 2.45
CA ASN A 46 -7.18 -20.74 3.48
C ASN A 46 -8.61 -20.41 3.01
N PHE A 47 -8.77 -19.83 1.82
CA PHE A 47 -10.10 -19.58 1.24
C PHE A 47 -10.91 -20.87 1.12
N ARG A 48 -10.32 -21.93 0.54
CA ARG A 48 -10.98 -23.22 0.33
C ARG A 48 -11.48 -23.86 1.64
N GLU A 49 -10.74 -23.70 2.73
CA GLU A 49 -11.16 -24.18 4.05
C GLU A 49 -12.25 -23.31 4.67
N ARG A 50 -12.11 -21.99 4.59
CA ARG A 50 -13.05 -21.03 5.19
C ARG A 50 -14.39 -20.98 4.49
N VAL A 51 -14.44 -21.20 3.18
CA VAL A 51 -15.69 -21.29 2.41
C VAL A 51 -16.63 -22.33 3.01
N LYS A 52 -16.11 -23.47 3.47
CA LYS A 52 -16.91 -24.54 4.10
C LYS A 52 -17.59 -24.10 5.41
N ARG A 53 -17.15 -22.99 6.00
CA ARG A 53 -17.64 -22.44 7.26
C ARG A 53 -18.50 -21.18 7.06
N VAL A 54 -18.69 -20.73 5.82
CA VAL A 54 -19.55 -19.58 5.52
C VAL A 54 -21.00 -19.97 5.84
N PRO A 55 -21.74 -19.15 6.60
CA PRO A 55 -23.14 -19.42 6.87
C PRO A 55 -23.98 -19.38 5.58
N ASP A 56 -24.62 -20.50 5.24
CA ASP A 56 -25.48 -20.62 4.05
C ASP A 56 -26.55 -19.52 3.97
N LYS A 57 -27.10 -19.12 5.13
CA LYS A 57 -28.13 -18.06 5.20
C LYS A 57 -27.61 -16.71 4.69
N ASP A 58 -26.38 -16.35 5.08
CA ASP A 58 -25.79 -15.07 4.69
C ASP A 58 -25.37 -15.09 3.21
N ALA A 59 -24.79 -16.19 2.75
CA ALA A 59 -24.41 -16.36 1.34
C ALA A 59 -25.64 -16.34 0.40
N ARG A 60 -26.73 -17.02 0.78
CA ARG A 60 -27.99 -17.00 0.00
C ARG A 60 -28.59 -15.61 -0.06
N ARG A 61 -28.60 -14.87 1.06
CA ARG A 61 -29.08 -13.48 1.07
C ARG A 61 -28.28 -12.62 0.08
N ILE A 62 -26.95 -12.71 0.09
CA ILE A 62 -26.09 -11.96 -0.84
C ILE A 62 -26.35 -12.37 -2.29
N SER A 63 -26.47 -13.68 -2.54
CA SER A 63 -26.77 -14.24 -3.87
C SER A 63 -28.09 -13.72 -4.43
N GLU A 64 -29.14 -13.66 -3.60
CA GLU A 64 -30.46 -13.13 -3.97
C GLU A 64 -30.42 -11.60 -4.16
N GLU A 65 -29.84 -10.87 -3.22
CA GLU A 65 -29.77 -9.39 -3.26
C GLU A 65 -28.98 -8.86 -4.45
N LEU A 66 -27.90 -9.54 -4.84
CA LEU A 66 -26.99 -9.12 -5.91
C LEU A 66 -27.10 -9.96 -7.19
N SER A 67 -28.03 -10.92 -7.22
CA SER A 67 -28.29 -11.77 -8.38
C SER A 67 -27.02 -12.45 -8.92
N CYS A 68 -26.21 -13.04 -8.02
CA CYS A 68 -24.98 -13.75 -8.37
C CYS A 68 -25.02 -15.22 -7.91
N PRO A 69 -24.19 -16.12 -8.48
CA PRO A 69 -24.10 -17.50 -8.03
C PRO A 69 -23.75 -17.59 -6.54
N LEU A 70 -24.24 -18.63 -5.86
CA LEU A 70 -24.01 -18.84 -4.42
C LEU A 70 -22.51 -18.89 -4.10
N GLU A 71 -21.74 -19.54 -4.97
CA GLU A 71 -20.29 -19.70 -4.83
C GLU A 71 -19.56 -18.34 -4.86
N VAL A 72 -19.97 -17.45 -5.76
CA VAL A 72 -19.48 -16.06 -5.84
C VAL A 72 -19.84 -15.29 -4.57
N ALA A 73 -21.07 -15.46 -4.08
CA ALA A 73 -21.54 -14.83 -2.84
C ALA A 73 -20.74 -15.29 -1.61
N MET A 74 -20.40 -16.59 -1.52
CA MET A 74 -19.59 -17.14 -0.41
C MET A 74 -18.19 -16.53 -0.37
N ILE A 75 -17.53 -16.38 -1.52
CA ILE A 75 -16.21 -15.76 -1.61
C ILE A 75 -16.29 -14.26 -1.31
N ALA A 76 -17.28 -13.55 -1.87
CA ALA A 76 -17.48 -12.14 -1.60
C ALA A 76 -17.71 -11.85 -0.10
N TYR A 77 -18.45 -12.73 0.59
CA TYR A 77 -18.62 -12.66 2.04
C TYR A 77 -17.28 -12.78 2.78
N LEU A 78 -16.41 -13.73 2.40
CA LEU A 78 -15.10 -13.87 3.02
C LEU A 78 -14.19 -12.65 2.79
N ILE A 79 -14.21 -12.09 1.57
CA ILE A 79 -13.46 -10.88 1.22
C ILE A 79 -13.91 -9.68 2.07
N GLU A 80 -15.21 -9.55 2.33
CA GLU A 80 -15.74 -8.51 3.22
C GLU A 80 -15.36 -8.75 4.69
N MET A 81 -15.47 -9.99 5.16
CA MET A 81 -15.08 -10.36 6.52
C MET A 81 -13.59 -10.11 6.78
N ASP A 82 -12.74 -10.27 5.77
CA ASP A 82 -11.31 -9.93 5.82
C ASP A 82 -11.05 -8.42 5.72
N GLY A 83 -12.09 -7.61 5.52
CA GLY A 83 -12.02 -6.16 5.44
C GLY A 83 -11.34 -5.65 4.17
N ILE A 84 -11.24 -6.47 3.12
CA ILE A 84 -10.55 -6.13 1.87
C ILE A 84 -11.42 -5.27 0.95
N LYS A 85 -12.67 -5.71 0.70
CA LYS A 85 -13.67 -5.01 -0.12
C LYS A 85 -15.07 -5.25 0.43
N GLY A 86 -16.00 -4.31 0.23
CA GLY A 86 -17.40 -4.54 0.56
C GLY A 86 -18.02 -5.57 -0.38
N ILE A 87 -19.08 -6.28 0.07
CA ILE A 87 -19.72 -7.37 -0.71
C ILE A 87 -20.01 -6.95 -2.16
N ARG A 88 -20.63 -5.78 -2.36
CA ARG A 88 -21.02 -5.30 -3.72
C ARG A 88 -19.81 -5.11 -4.64
N GLU A 89 -18.72 -4.60 -4.10
CA GLU A 89 -17.49 -4.39 -4.88
C GLU A 89 -16.82 -5.74 -5.20
N ALA A 90 -16.79 -6.66 -4.24
CA ALA A 90 -16.21 -7.99 -4.44
C ALA A 90 -17.00 -8.81 -5.48
N VAL A 91 -18.34 -8.81 -5.40
CA VAL A 91 -19.20 -9.44 -6.43
C VAL A 91 -19.01 -8.76 -7.78
N GLY A 92 -18.91 -7.42 -7.81
CA GLY A 92 -18.65 -6.66 -9.03
C GLY A 92 -17.34 -7.07 -9.70
N MET A 93 -16.24 -7.18 -8.95
CA MET A 93 -14.93 -7.60 -9.48
C MET A 93 -14.96 -9.04 -10.03
N LEU A 94 -15.59 -9.97 -9.30
CA LEU A 94 -15.78 -11.36 -9.77
C LEU A 94 -16.61 -11.42 -11.06
N ALA A 95 -17.65 -10.61 -11.16
CA ALA A 95 -18.48 -10.52 -12.35
C ALA A 95 -17.77 -9.86 -13.54
N GLU A 96 -16.96 -8.83 -13.30
CA GLU A 96 -16.13 -8.16 -14.31
C GLU A 96 -15.19 -9.17 -15.02
N GLU A 97 -14.54 -10.07 -14.26
CA GLU A 97 -13.67 -11.09 -14.86
C GLU A 97 -14.47 -12.15 -15.65
N LEU A 98 -15.64 -12.58 -15.16
CA LEU A 98 -16.51 -13.48 -15.93
C LEU A 98 -16.97 -12.84 -17.24
N GLN A 99 -17.28 -11.55 -17.22
CA GLN A 99 -17.64 -10.78 -18.42
C GLN A 99 -16.47 -10.64 -19.38
N ARG A 100 -15.25 -10.39 -18.88
CA ARG A 100 -14.04 -10.34 -19.69
C ARG A 100 -13.83 -11.67 -20.41
N ARG A 101 -13.88 -12.80 -19.69
CA ARG A 101 -13.77 -14.15 -20.27
C ARG A 101 -14.81 -14.37 -21.37
N ALA A 102 -16.07 -14.01 -21.11
CA ALA A 102 -17.11 -14.10 -22.12
C ALA A 102 -16.80 -13.28 -23.38
N ALA A 103 -16.27 -12.06 -23.21
CA ALA A 103 -15.96 -11.15 -24.30
C ALA A 103 -14.81 -11.64 -25.20
N VAL A 104 -13.82 -12.33 -24.62
CA VAL A 104 -12.69 -12.92 -25.36
C VAL A 104 -12.98 -14.33 -25.89
N GLY A 105 -14.21 -14.84 -25.70
CA GLY A 105 -14.61 -16.17 -26.17
C GLY A 105 -14.15 -17.33 -25.29
N GLU A 106 -13.67 -17.03 -24.08
CA GLU A 106 -13.30 -18.04 -23.08
C GLU A 106 -14.53 -18.68 -22.42
N ALA A 107 -14.37 -19.93 -21.98
CA ALA A 107 -15.46 -20.68 -21.37
C ALA A 107 -15.85 -20.08 -20.01
N VAL A 108 -17.08 -19.61 -19.90
CA VAL A 108 -17.65 -19.12 -18.64
C VAL A 108 -18.14 -20.32 -17.82
N PRO A 109 -17.66 -20.51 -16.58
CA PRO A 109 -18.09 -21.62 -15.75
C PRO A 109 -19.59 -21.53 -15.44
N ASN A 110 -20.31 -22.63 -15.65
CA ASN A 110 -21.75 -22.73 -15.44
C ASN A 110 -22.16 -23.84 -14.45
N LEU A 111 -21.23 -24.74 -14.11
CA LEU A 111 -21.43 -25.76 -13.09
C LEU A 111 -20.98 -25.23 -11.73
N PRO A 112 -21.74 -25.47 -10.64
CA PRO A 112 -21.42 -24.99 -9.29
C PRO A 112 -19.96 -25.23 -8.88
N GLY A 113 -19.44 -26.44 -9.09
CA GLY A 113 -18.04 -26.76 -8.79
C GLY A 113 -17.04 -25.89 -9.54
N ASN A 114 -17.28 -25.63 -10.84
CA ASN A 114 -16.40 -24.81 -11.65
C ASN A 114 -16.52 -23.33 -11.29
N VAL A 115 -17.72 -22.86 -10.92
CA VAL A 115 -17.93 -21.48 -10.43
C VAL A 115 -17.22 -21.28 -9.10
N MET A 116 -17.24 -22.27 -8.21
CA MET A 116 -16.48 -22.22 -6.94
C MET A 116 -14.98 -22.16 -7.18
N GLU A 117 -14.41 -23.04 -8.02
CA GLU A 117 -12.97 -23.01 -8.31
C GLU A 117 -12.56 -21.68 -8.96
N PHE A 118 -13.37 -21.15 -9.90
CA PHE A 118 -13.17 -19.82 -10.44
C PHE A 118 -13.18 -18.74 -9.34
N ALA A 119 -14.21 -18.74 -8.48
CA ALA A 119 -14.36 -17.74 -7.44
C ALA A 119 -13.23 -17.82 -6.40
N LEU A 120 -12.70 -19.02 -6.11
CA LEU A 120 -11.54 -19.19 -5.24
C LEU A 120 -10.26 -18.59 -5.86
N VAL A 121 -9.99 -18.87 -7.14
CA VAL A 121 -8.82 -18.35 -7.84
C VAL A 121 -8.89 -16.83 -7.96
N GLU A 122 -10.03 -16.30 -8.39
CA GLU A 122 -10.21 -14.86 -8.56
C GLU A 122 -10.28 -14.13 -7.21
N GLY A 123 -10.96 -14.71 -6.22
CA GLY A 123 -11.01 -14.18 -4.86
C GLY A 123 -9.62 -14.04 -4.23
N ARG A 124 -8.71 -14.99 -4.50
CA ARG A 124 -7.30 -14.89 -4.12
C ARG A 124 -6.62 -13.68 -4.77
N TRP A 125 -6.83 -13.45 -6.06
CA TRP A 125 -6.27 -12.28 -6.76
C TRP A 125 -6.82 -10.98 -6.22
N ILE A 126 -8.14 -10.87 -6.04
CA ILE A 126 -8.79 -9.70 -5.46
C ILE A 126 -8.20 -9.40 -4.08
N SER A 127 -8.05 -10.42 -3.23
CA SER A 127 -7.46 -10.28 -1.89
C SER A 127 -5.99 -9.86 -1.91
N HIS A 128 -5.19 -10.44 -2.80
CA HIS A 128 -3.78 -10.09 -2.91
C HIS A 128 -3.60 -8.65 -3.41
N ILE A 129 -4.22 -8.33 -4.55
CA ILE A 129 -4.10 -7.03 -5.22
C ILE A 129 -4.60 -5.91 -4.31
N ASN A 130 -5.76 -6.08 -3.67
CA ASN A 130 -6.35 -5.04 -2.82
C ASN A 130 -5.85 -5.06 -1.36
N GLY A 131 -4.94 -5.98 -1.02
CA GLY A 131 -4.47 -6.19 0.34
C GLY A 131 -2.94 -6.09 0.45
N PRO A 132 -2.22 -7.22 0.57
CA PRO A 132 -0.76 -7.24 0.72
C PRO A 132 0.00 -6.47 -0.38
N PHE A 133 -0.43 -6.58 -1.64
CA PHE A 133 0.28 -5.99 -2.76
C PHE A 133 0.37 -4.46 -2.65
N ILE A 134 -0.78 -3.78 -2.49
CA ILE A 134 -0.83 -2.31 -2.33
C ILE A 134 -0.06 -1.89 -1.10
N ARG A 135 -0.27 -2.55 0.05
CA ARG A 135 0.41 -2.18 1.31
C ARG A 135 1.92 -2.19 1.16
N LYS A 136 2.47 -3.22 0.53
CA LYS A 136 3.92 -3.32 0.29
C LYS A 136 4.38 -2.34 -0.79
N LEU A 137 3.58 -2.10 -1.83
CA LEU A 137 3.88 -1.10 -2.85
C LEU A 137 3.95 0.31 -2.25
N GLU A 138 3.00 0.69 -1.41
CA GLU A 138 2.96 1.98 -0.70
C GLU A 138 4.21 2.16 0.18
N LEU A 139 4.59 1.12 0.95
CA LEU A 139 5.80 1.14 1.78
C LEU A 139 7.07 1.36 0.95
N GLN A 140 7.24 0.63 -0.15
CA GLN A 140 8.43 0.76 -1.00
C GLN A 140 8.45 2.03 -1.83
N THR A 141 7.27 2.55 -2.19
CA THR A 141 7.14 3.82 -2.93
C THR A 141 7.53 5.02 -2.06
N ARG A 142 7.43 4.91 -0.73
CA ARG A 142 7.88 5.96 0.20
C ARG A 142 9.38 6.24 0.09
N GLU A 143 10.21 5.20 0.06
CA GLU A 143 11.66 5.34 -0.12
C GLU A 143 11.98 6.00 -1.46
N LEU A 144 11.29 5.56 -2.53
CA LEU A 144 11.42 6.14 -3.84
C LEU A 144 10.96 7.62 -3.89
N ALA A 145 9.91 7.98 -3.16
CA ALA A 145 9.41 9.35 -3.12
C ALA A 145 10.45 10.33 -2.56
N ASN A 146 11.22 9.91 -1.54
CA ASN A 146 12.31 10.71 -0.99
C ASN A 146 13.45 10.90 -2.00
N GLU A 147 13.76 9.87 -2.78
CA GLU A 147 14.73 9.96 -3.88
C GLU A 147 14.25 10.87 -5.01
N GLU A 148 12.93 10.88 -5.26
CA GLU A 148 12.28 11.71 -6.28
C GLU A 148 11.98 13.16 -5.80
N GLU A 149 12.06 13.49 -4.50
CA GLU A 149 11.70 14.82 -3.96
C GLU A 149 12.63 15.93 -4.47
N SER A 150 13.89 15.61 -4.74
CA SER A 150 14.88 16.53 -5.32
C SER A 150 14.71 16.72 -6.84
N VAL A 151 13.74 16.03 -7.45
CA VAL A 151 13.49 16.12 -8.90
C VAL A 151 12.79 17.43 -9.24
N GLY A 152 13.53 18.34 -9.88
CA GLY A 152 13.03 19.65 -10.31
C GLY A 152 13.41 20.83 -9.40
N GLN A 153 14.31 20.62 -8.43
CA GLN A 153 14.93 21.69 -7.63
C GLN A 153 16.41 21.84 -8.05
N ASP A 154 16.77 22.95 -8.71
CA ASP A 154 18.10 23.25 -9.27
C ASP A 154 18.76 22.10 -10.08
N GLU A 155 19.96 22.30 -10.64
CA GLU A 155 20.61 21.33 -11.56
C GLU A 155 20.79 19.96 -10.89
N MET A 156 19.95 18.98 -11.27
CA MET A 156 20.06 17.61 -10.76
C MET A 156 21.36 16.96 -11.25
N GLU A 157 22.12 16.39 -10.33
CA GLU A 157 23.32 15.62 -10.64
C GLU A 157 23.01 14.31 -11.37
N VAL A 158 23.90 13.93 -12.28
CA VAL A 158 23.80 12.70 -13.09
C VAL A 158 23.74 11.44 -12.22
N GLU A 159 24.53 11.39 -11.14
CA GLU A 159 24.53 10.27 -10.19
C GLU A 159 23.17 10.10 -9.51
N LYS A 160 22.50 11.22 -9.20
CA LYS A 160 21.15 11.20 -8.64
C LYS A 160 20.13 10.68 -9.65
N ALA A 161 20.22 11.10 -10.91
CA ALA A 161 19.37 10.57 -11.98
C ALA A 161 19.55 9.05 -12.15
N LEU A 162 20.78 8.55 -12.14
CA LEU A 162 21.08 7.11 -12.18
C LEU A 162 20.50 6.38 -10.97
N SER A 163 20.65 6.93 -9.75
CA SER A 163 20.07 6.37 -8.53
C SER A 163 18.55 6.24 -8.63
N ILE A 164 17.86 7.28 -9.12
CA ILE A 164 16.40 7.26 -9.31
C ILE A 164 15.99 6.20 -10.33
N ILE A 165 16.70 6.11 -11.47
CA ILE A 165 16.43 5.09 -12.50
C ILE A 165 16.61 3.69 -11.90
N ALA A 166 17.67 3.45 -11.15
CA ALA A 166 17.94 2.18 -10.51
C ALA A 166 16.88 1.81 -9.47
N ALA A 167 16.51 2.75 -8.60
CA ALA A 167 15.47 2.54 -7.59
C ALA A 167 14.10 2.23 -8.24
N ARG A 168 13.72 2.97 -9.28
CA ARG A 168 12.49 2.69 -10.06
C ARG A 168 12.55 1.34 -10.75
N THR A 169 13.67 1.01 -11.38
CA THR A 169 13.88 -0.27 -12.07
C THR A 169 13.77 -1.43 -11.08
N LYS A 170 14.41 -1.31 -9.91
CA LYS A 170 14.31 -2.29 -8.83
C LYS A 170 12.86 -2.54 -8.46
N LEU A 171 12.11 -1.49 -8.12
CA LEU A 171 10.74 -1.64 -7.65
C LEU A 171 9.79 -2.11 -8.76
N ALA A 172 9.86 -1.52 -9.95
CA ALA A 172 8.99 -1.88 -11.06
C ALA A 172 9.26 -3.30 -11.57
N GLU A 173 10.52 -3.67 -11.81
CA GLU A 173 10.85 -4.91 -12.50
C GLU A 173 11.04 -6.11 -11.58
N THR A 174 11.40 -5.91 -10.30
CA THR A 174 11.58 -7.04 -9.35
C THR A 174 10.36 -7.32 -8.48
N TYR A 175 9.45 -6.35 -8.31
CA TYR A 175 8.28 -6.50 -7.46
C TYR A 175 6.96 -6.44 -8.24
N ILE A 176 6.75 -5.40 -9.04
CA ILE A 176 5.48 -5.23 -9.79
C ILE A 176 5.44 -6.21 -10.96
N ALA A 177 6.44 -6.21 -11.84
CA ALA A 177 6.43 -7.00 -13.08
C ALA A 177 6.24 -8.51 -12.87
N PRO A 178 6.86 -9.18 -11.87
CA PRO A 178 6.60 -10.59 -11.61
C PRO A 178 5.15 -10.86 -11.23
N THR A 179 4.53 -9.96 -10.47
CA THR A 179 3.11 -10.05 -10.10
C THR A 179 2.21 -9.91 -11.33
N LEU A 180 2.51 -8.96 -12.22
CA LEU A 180 1.74 -8.79 -13.46
C LEU A 180 1.89 -10.01 -14.39
N LYS A 181 3.11 -10.55 -14.53
CA LYS A 181 3.39 -11.75 -15.33
C LYS A 181 2.57 -12.96 -14.84
N GLU A 182 2.50 -13.15 -13.53
CA GLU A 182 1.69 -14.23 -12.95
C GLU A 182 0.19 -14.01 -13.14
N TRP A 183 -0.28 -12.75 -13.03
CA TRP A 183 -1.67 -12.42 -13.28
C TRP A 183 -2.06 -12.73 -14.73
N VAL A 184 -1.30 -12.24 -15.71
CA VAL A 184 -1.55 -12.50 -17.14
C VAL A 184 -1.52 -14.00 -17.44
N ARG A 185 -0.60 -14.76 -16.82
CA ARG A 185 -0.53 -16.21 -16.99
C ARG A 185 -1.80 -16.94 -16.55
N GLU A 186 -2.46 -16.47 -15.49
CA GLU A 186 -3.69 -17.06 -14.96
C GLU A 186 -4.98 -16.48 -15.56
N HIS A 187 -4.86 -15.44 -16.39
CA HIS A 187 -5.96 -14.77 -17.08
C HIS A 187 -5.77 -14.90 -18.60
N PRO A 188 -6.27 -15.98 -19.22
CA PRO A 188 -6.12 -16.20 -20.66
C PRO A 188 -6.64 -15.03 -21.48
N GLU A 189 -5.97 -14.76 -22.60
CA GLU A 189 -6.30 -13.69 -23.54
C GLU A 189 -6.40 -12.30 -22.88
N SER A 190 -5.78 -12.10 -21.71
CA SER A 190 -5.72 -10.79 -21.07
C SER A 190 -4.69 -9.90 -21.74
N THR A 191 -5.06 -8.64 -21.91
CA THR A 191 -4.20 -7.60 -22.47
C THR A 191 -3.50 -6.82 -21.37
N THR A 192 -2.47 -6.05 -21.73
CA THR A 192 -1.86 -5.11 -20.78
C THR A 192 -2.86 -4.03 -20.33
N GLU A 193 -3.87 -3.70 -21.13
CA GLU A 193 -4.95 -2.79 -20.70
C GLU A 193 -5.74 -3.39 -19.53
N ASP A 194 -6.09 -4.68 -19.57
CA ASP A 194 -6.80 -5.36 -18.48
C ASP A 194 -5.97 -5.33 -17.18
N VAL A 195 -4.66 -5.56 -17.29
CA VAL A 195 -3.72 -5.44 -16.17
C VAL A 195 -3.75 -4.04 -15.58
N LEU A 196 -3.63 -3.01 -16.43
CA LEU A 196 -3.64 -1.62 -16.00
C LEU A 196 -4.96 -1.24 -15.34
N MET A 197 -6.09 -1.70 -15.86
CA MET A 197 -7.41 -1.45 -15.28
C MET A 197 -7.55 -2.09 -13.91
N THR A 198 -7.17 -3.36 -13.76
CA THR A 198 -7.26 -4.11 -12.50
C THR A 198 -6.34 -3.53 -11.43
N PHE A 199 -5.04 -3.44 -11.71
CA PHE A 199 -4.05 -2.96 -10.75
C PHE A 199 -4.13 -1.44 -10.54
N GLY A 200 -4.38 -0.67 -11.60
CA GLY A 200 -4.50 0.78 -11.53
C GLY A 200 -5.71 1.22 -10.69
N ARG A 201 -6.85 0.54 -10.81
CA ARG A 201 -8.01 0.77 -9.94
C ARG A 201 -7.68 0.46 -8.48
N ALA A 202 -6.97 -0.63 -8.23
CA ALA A 202 -6.59 -1.02 -6.88
C ALA A 202 -5.64 0.01 -6.24
N ILE A 203 -4.62 0.44 -6.98
CA ILE A 203 -3.61 1.42 -6.54
C ILE A 203 -4.21 2.82 -6.31
N THR A 204 -5.00 3.31 -7.26
CA THR A 204 -5.47 4.71 -7.25
C THR A 204 -6.84 4.91 -6.61
N LYS A 205 -7.63 3.84 -6.50
CA LYS A 205 -9.04 3.85 -6.09
C LYS A 205 -9.93 4.75 -6.94
N TRP A 206 -9.51 5.06 -8.17
CA TRP A 206 -10.31 5.84 -9.10
C TRP A 206 -11.49 5.04 -9.66
N ASN A 207 -12.57 5.75 -9.99
CA ASN A 207 -13.73 5.15 -10.63
C ASN A 207 -13.38 4.62 -12.03
N GLN A 208 -13.83 3.40 -12.33
CA GLN A 208 -13.60 2.70 -13.59
C GLN A 208 -13.97 3.55 -14.82
N SER A 209 -15.11 4.24 -14.77
CA SER A 209 -15.60 5.10 -15.87
C SER A 209 -14.66 6.26 -16.22
N THR A 210 -13.81 6.70 -15.29
CA THR A 210 -12.87 7.81 -15.49
C THR A 210 -11.42 7.36 -15.67
N LEU A 211 -11.16 6.07 -15.45
CA LEU A 211 -9.81 5.52 -15.29
C LEU A 211 -8.98 5.65 -16.57
N LYS A 212 -9.52 5.21 -17.72
CA LYS A 212 -8.85 5.27 -19.03
C LYS A 212 -8.49 6.69 -19.46
N GLY A 213 -9.35 7.67 -19.16
CA GLY A 213 -9.07 9.09 -19.42
C GLY A 213 -7.89 9.61 -18.59
N LYS A 214 -7.87 9.27 -17.29
CA LYS A 214 -6.77 9.64 -16.40
C LYS A 214 -5.46 8.90 -16.73
N PHE A 215 -5.53 7.68 -17.25
CA PHE A 215 -4.35 6.94 -17.69
C PHE A 215 -3.57 7.68 -18.77
N LYS A 216 -4.23 8.25 -19.78
CA LYS A 216 -3.55 9.03 -20.82
C LYS A 216 -2.81 10.24 -20.26
N GLN A 217 -3.42 10.94 -19.30
CA GLN A 217 -2.76 12.06 -18.62
C GLN A 217 -1.53 11.57 -17.84
N MET A 218 -1.66 10.46 -17.11
CA MET A 218 -0.56 9.92 -16.33
C MET A 218 0.56 9.33 -17.19
N GLN A 219 0.24 8.71 -18.32
CA GLN A 219 1.20 8.17 -19.28
C GLN A 219 2.11 9.29 -19.80
N ARG A 220 1.52 10.43 -20.18
CA ARG A 220 2.28 11.63 -20.59
C ARG A 220 3.21 12.13 -19.49
N ARG A 221 2.75 12.15 -18.22
CA ARG A 221 3.57 12.56 -17.07
C ARG A 221 4.71 11.57 -16.79
N CYS A 222 4.43 10.27 -16.87
CA CYS A 222 5.43 9.22 -16.70
C CYS A 222 6.51 9.30 -17.78
N THR A 223 6.09 9.47 -19.03
CA THR A 223 6.98 9.64 -20.18
C THR A 223 7.82 10.91 -20.06
N ALA A 224 7.20 12.04 -19.68
CA ALA A 224 7.91 13.30 -19.46
C ALA A 224 8.95 13.20 -18.34
N PHE A 225 8.63 12.48 -17.27
CA PHE A 225 9.57 12.22 -16.18
C PHE A 225 10.81 11.46 -16.67
N PHE A 226 10.63 10.38 -17.44
CA PHE A 226 11.78 9.65 -18.01
C PHE A 226 12.56 10.44 -19.05
N ARG A 227 11.90 11.31 -19.83
CA ARG A 227 12.57 12.24 -20.75
C ARG A 227 13.47 13.24 -20.03
N MET A 228 13.00 13.78 -18.90
CA MET A 228 13.81 14.68 -18.07
C MET A 228 15.02 13.95 -17.48
N LEU A 229 14.85 12.73 -16.97
CA LEU A 229 16.00 11.92 -16.50
C LEU A 229 16.99 11.64 -17.63
N ARG A 230 16.50 11.32 -18.83
CA ARG A 230 17.34 11.14 -20.03
C ARG A 230 18.14 12.39 -20.36
N GLU A 231 17.50 13.57 -20.35
CA GLU A 231 18.16 14.85 -20.64
C GLU A 231 19.31 15.12 -19.66
N ILE A 232 19.09 14.85 -18.37
CA ILE A 232 20.14 14.96 -17.34
C ILE A 232 21.28 13.97 -17.61
N LEU A 233 20.99 12.73 -18.03
CA LEU A 233 22.06 11.78 -18.39
C LEU A 233 22.89 12.25 -19.60
N THR A 234 22.28 12.95 -20.56
CA THR A 234 22.99 13.44 -21.75
C THR A 234 23.94 14.62 -21.49
N THR A 235 23.85 15.28 -20.33
CA THR A 235 24.81 16.35 -19.96
C THR A 235 26.13 15.78 -19.43
N ALA A 236 26.17 14.50 -19.08
CA ALA A 236 27.36 13.82 -18.63
C ALA A 236 28.28 13.43 -19.80
N SER A 237 29.58 13.52 -19.59
CA SER A 237 30.60 13.09 -20.53
C SER A 237 30.59 11.56 -20.75
N ASP A 238 30.94 11.15 -21.99
CA ASP A 238 30.94 9.79 -22.53
C ASP A 238 31.41 8.71 -21.52
N SER A 239 30.45 8.07 -20.87
CA SER A 239 30.67 6.86 -20.07
C SER A 239 29.77 5.76 -20.59
N PHE A 240 30.34 4.58 -20.83
CA PHE A 240 29.61 3.40 -21.27
C PHE A 240 28.39 3.07 -20.37
N THR A 241 28.49 3.34 -19.07
CA THR A 241 27.39 3.13 -18.11
C THR A 241 26.22 4.10 -18.33
N ILE A 242 26.52 5.32 -18.76
CA ILE A 242 25.54 6.38 -19.04
C ILE A 242 24.85 6.07 -20.36
N ASP A 243 25.62 5.68 -21.39
CA ASP A 243 25.07 5.26 -22.68
C ASP A 243 24.11 4.07 -22.55
N ALA A 244 24.48 3.06 -21.75
CA ALA A 244 23.62 1.91 -21.48
C ALA A 244 22.33 2.32 -20.75
N SER A 245 22.44 3.24 -19.78
CA SER A 245 21.29 3.77 -19.04
C SER A 245 20.36 4.58 -19.93
N ILE A 246 20.92 5.42 -20.81
CA ILE A 246 20.17 6.18 -21.83
C ILE A 246 19.43 5.21 -22.76
N GLY A 247 20.09 4.19 -23.30
CA GLY A 247 19.46 3.20 -24.18
C GLY A 247 18.30 2.47 -23.49
N ARG A 248 18.46 2.11 -22.20
CA ARG A 248 17.41 1.48 -21.40
C ARG A 248 16.21 2.39 -21.16
N VAL A 249 16.46 3.68 -20.93
CA VAL A 249 15.42 4.71 -20.78
C VAL A 249 14.72 4.99 -22.11
N ASP A 250 15.44 5.05 -23.22
CA ASP A 250 14.88 5.26 -24.56
C ASP A 250 13.95 4.11 -24.98
N SER A 251 14.35 2.86 -24.74
CA SER A 251 13.47 1.70 -24.91
C SER A 251 12.21 1.81 -24.06
N LEU A 252 12.36 2.18 -22.78
CA LEU A 252 11.22 2.30 -21.87
C LEU A 252 10.27 3.43 -22.29
N ILE A 253 10.80 4.56 -22.78
CA ILE A 253 9.98 5.66 -23.32
C ILE A 253 9.18 5.16 -24.52
N ALA A 254 9.81 4.47 -25.48
CA ALA A 254 9.11 3.94 -26.65
C ALA A 254 8.01 2.93 -26.26
N GLU A 255 8.29 2.04 -25.31
CA GLU A 255 7.31 1.09 -24.76
C GLU A 255 6.16 1.81 -24.03
N LEU A 256 6.45 2.88 -23.27
CA LEU A 256 5.44 3.69 -22.56
C LEU A 256 4.56 4.50 -23.51
N GLU A 257 5.01 4.82 -24.73
CA GLU A 257 4.23 5.54 -25.74
C GLU A 257 3.33 4.64 -26.58
N SER A 258 3.49 3.33 -26.45
CA SER A 258 2.63 2.35 -27.13
C SER A 258 1.19 2.40 -26.60
N PRO A 259 0.20 1.94 -27.39
CA PRO A 259 -1.16 1.70 -26.91
C PRO A 259 -1.19 0.84 -25.64
N PHE A 260 -2.20 1.03 -24.77
CA PHE A 260 -2.23 0.36 -23.45
C PHE A 260 -2.33 -1.16 -23.54
N ASP A 261 -2.97 -1.68 -24.57
CA ASP A 261 -3.11 -3.09 -24.92
C ASP A 261 -1.80 -3.70 -25.43
N GLU A 262 -0.97 -2.92 -26.14
CA GLU A 262 0.31 -3.35 -26.72
C GLU A 262 1.52 -3.03 -25.82
N MET A 263 1.31 -2.29 -24.72
CA MET A 263 2.37 -1.91 -23.79
C MET A 263 3.03 -3.14 -23.18
N SER A 264 4.36 -3.13 -23.07
CA SER A 264 5.11 -4.22 -22.42
C SER A 264 4.76 -4.28 -20.93
N LEU A 265 4.83 -5.48 -20.32
CA LEU A 265 4.62 -5.61 -18.86
C LEU A 265 5.68 -4.84 -18.05
N ARG A 266 6.86 -4.62 -18.61
CA ARG A 266 7.91 -3.78 -18.03
C ARG A 266 7.45 -2.32 -17.97
N ALA A 267 7.01 -1.76 -19.09
CA ALA A 267 6.48 -0.40 -19.17
C ALA A 267 5.22 -0.23 -18.30
N ALA A 268 4.31 -1.19 -18.33
CA ALA A 268 3.13 -1.21 -17.46
C ALA A 268 3.52 -1.16 -15.97
N SER A 269 4.57 -1.87 -15.58
CA SER A 269 5.06 -1.86 -14.19
C SER A 269 5.60 -0.49 -13.78
N HIS A 270 6.40 0.16 -14.64
CA HIS A 270 6.86 1.52 -14.40
C HIS A 270 5.73 2.55 -14.40
N PHE A 271 4.71 2.33 -15.24
CA PHE A 271 3.53 3.17 -15.32
C PHE A 271 2.68 3.06 -14.06
N LEU A 272 2.36 1.84 -13.61
CA LEU A 272 1.65 1.58 -12.35
C LEU A 272 2.39 2.20 -11.15
N LEU A 273 3.72 2.04 -11.09
CA LEU A 273 4.55 2.67 -10.07
C LEU A 273 4.46 4.21 -10.08
N HIS A 274 4.35 4.82 -11.26
CA HIS A 274 4.17 6.26 -11.39
C HIS A 274 2.78 6.73 -10.93
N MET A 275 1.75 5.88 -11.05
CA MET A 275 0.41 6.19 -10.57
C MET A 275 0.23 6.00 -9.07
N THR A 276 1.13 5.26 -8.40
CA THR A 276 1.06 5.05 -6.95
C THR A 276 1.05 6.39 -6.22
N PRO A 277 0.00 6.68 -5.43
CA PRO A 277 -0.07 7.90 -4.64
C PRO A 277 1.19 8.07 -3.81
N ARG A 278 1.85 9.22 -3.97
CA ARG A 278 3.01 9.56 -3.14
C ARG A 278 2.51 9.95 -1.75
N PRO A 279 3.20 9.57 -0.67
CA PRO A 279 2.90 10.11 0.65
C PRO A 279 3.08 11.63 0.56
N VAL A 280 2.00 12.38 0.77
CA VAL A 280 2.06 13.84 0.78
C VAL A 280 2.68 14.22 2.11
N SER A 281 3.93 14.70 2.10
CA SER A 281 4.51 15.33 3.27
C SER A 281 3.71 16.60 3.55
N THR A 282 2.72 16.52 4.43
CA THR A 282 2.03 17.71 4.93
C THR A 282 3.08 18.63 5.55
N ARG A 283 3.14 19.89 5.11
CA ARG A 283 3.97 20.93 5.74
C ARG A 283 3.64 20.99 7.24
N GLY A 284 4.61 20.68 8.10
CA GLY A 284 4.52 20.81 9.55
C GLY A 284 5.02 19.57 10.27
N ASP A 285 6.16 19.71 10.96
CA ASP A 285 6.83 18.75 11.85
C ASP A 285 7.22 17.38 11.30
N ARG A 286 8.43 17.36 10.72
CA ARG A 286 9.21 16.15 10.43
C ARG A 286 9.66 15.48 11.72
N SER A 287 8.89 14.49 12.19
CA SER A 287 9.39 13.46 13.10
C SER A 287 9.89 12.26 12.29
N HIS A 288 11.15 11.87 12.46
CA HIS A 288 11.72 10.65 11.85
C HIS A 288 11.01 9.35 12.27
N TYR A 289 10.13 9.41 13.27
CA TYR A 289 9.49 8.22 13.86
C TYR A 289 8.01 8.07 13.48
N VAL A 290 7.37 9.08 12.90
CA VAL A 290 5.94 9.02 12.52
C VAL A 290 5.70 9.78 11.21
N ASP A 291 5.43 9.04 10.14
CA ASP A 291 4.72 9.60 8.99
C ASP A 291 3.23 9.59 9.31
N ILE A 292 2.60 10.76 9.14
CA ILE A 292 1.15 10.89 9.13
C ILE A 292 0.64 10.03 7.97
N GLY A 293 0.03 8.91 8.32
CA GLY A 293 -0.49 7.95 7.36
C GLY A 293 -1.45 8.61 6.36
N VAL A 294 -1.30 8.20 5.10
CA VAL A 294 -2.23 8.46 4.00
C VAL A 294 -3.68 8.34 4.48
N ARG A 295 -4.52 9.31 4.07
CA ARG A 295 -5.97 9.30 4.26
C ARG A 295 -6.53 7.88 4.06
N SER A 296 -7.13 7.34 5.11
CA SER A 296 -8.02 6.18 5.03
C SER A 296 -9.12 6.51 4.04
N THR A 297 -8.96 6.06 2.80
CA THR A 297 -9.98 6.16 1.76
C THR A 297 -10.96 5.01 1.96
N ARG A 298 -11.72 5.08 3.07
CA ARG A 298 -12.97 4.35 3.23
C ARG A 298 -14.08 5.20 2.63
N GLY A 299 -14.88 4.57 1.76
CA GLY A 299 -15.84 5.22 0.87
C GLY A 299 -16.70 6.31 1.53
N ASN A 300 -16.77 7.46 0.85
CA ASN A 300 -17.75 8.56 1.03
C ASN A 300 -18.07 9.03 2.45
N LYS A 301 -17.24 8.71 3.44
CA LYS A 301 -17.13 9.43 4.69
C LYS A 301 -15.74 10.03 4.68
N ALA A 302 -15.64 11.31 4.35
CA ALA A 302 -14.45 12.06 4.70
C ALA A 302 -14.33 11.95 6.23
N GLU A 303 -13.46 11.04 6.72
CA GLU A 303 -13.01 11.10 8.10
C GLU A 303 -12.36 12.49 8.28
N PRO A 304 -12.69 13.23 9.35
CA PRO A 304 -12.12 14.55 9.58
C PRO A 304 -10.59 14.49 9.51
N ASP A 305 -9.96 15.53 8.96
CA ASP A 305 -8.51 15.58 8.82
C ASP A 305 -7.85 15.30 10.19
N LEU A 306 -7.07 14.22 10.27
CA LEU A 306 -6.39 13.78 11.49
C LEU A 306 -5.17 14.69 11.70
N THR A 307 -5.37 15.81 12.39
CA THR A 307 -4.39 16.88 12.60
C THR A 307 -3.77 16.85 13.99
N SER A 308 -4.46 16.23 14.96
CA SER A 308 -4.06 16.17 16.37
C SER A 308 -3.93 14.72 16.87
N PRO A 309 -3.02 14.43 17.83
CA PRO A 309 -2.95 13.13 18.51
C PRO A 309 -4.31 12.67 19.06
N PHE A 310 -5.20 13.60 19.42
CA PHE A 310 -6.52 13.32 19.95
C PHE A 310 -7.54 12.90 18.88
N ASP A 311 -7.32 13.26 17.61
CA ASP A 311 -8.14 12.75 16.50
C ASP A 311 -7.90 11.24 16.31
N PHE A 312 -6.66 10.79 16.52
CA PHE A 312 -6.32 9.37 16.51
C PHE A 312 -6.91 8.65 17.72
N LEU A 313 -6.84 9.28 18.90
CA LEU A 313 -7.41 8.73 20.13
C LEU A 313 -8.92 8.52 20.00
N GLU A 314 -9.65 9.51 19.48
CA GLU A 314 -11.10 9.43 19.24
C GLU A 314 -11.46 8.28 18.28
N ARG A 315 -10.75 8.18 17.15
CA ARG A 315 -10.94 7.09 16.19
C ARG A 315 -10.67 5.73 16.84
N ASP A 316 -9.57 5.61 17.57
CA ASP A 316 -9.14 4.34 18.14
C ASP A 316 -10.06 3.90 19.28
N VAL A 317 -10.63 4.83 20.07
CA VAL A 317 -11.71 4.54 21.03
C VAL A 317 -12.97 4.04 20.31
N LYS A 318 -13.40 4.70 19.22
CA LYS A 318 -14.54 4.25 18.39
C LYS A 318 -14.32 2.87 17.76
N LEU A 319 -13.08 2.53 17.39
CA LEU A 319 -12.72 1.21 16.88
C LEU A 319 -12.62 0.17 18.01
N GLY A 320 -12.11 0.55 19.18
CA GLY A 320 -12.04 -0.30 20.37
C GLY A 320 -13.41 -0.75 20.84
N ALA A 321 -14.43 0.11 20.74
CA ALA A 321 -15.81 -0.21 21.09
C ALA A 321 -16.37 -1.44 20.34
N ARG A 322 -15.84 -1.78 19.16
CA ARG A 322 -16.25 -2.93 18.34
C ARG A 322 -15.61 -4.26 18.75
N ARG A 323 -14.58 -4.23 19.61
CA ARG A 323 -13.89 -5.42 20.14
C ARG A 323 -14.47 -5.81 21.49
N HIS A 324 -14.20 -6.99 22.01
CA HIS A 324 -14.70 -7.43 23.33
C HIS A 324 -13.58 -7.98 24.22
N GLY A 325 -13.77 -7.88 25.54
CA GLY A 325 -12.86 -8.48 26.54
C GLY A 325 -11.43 -7.95 26.49
N GLU A 326 -10.46 -8.85 26.64
CA GLU A 326 -9.02 -8.54 26.69
C GLU A 326 -8.50 -7.92 25.39
N GLU A 327 -9.04 -8.33 24.23
CA GLU A 327 -8.66 -7.77 22.92
C GLU A 327 -8.95 -6.26 22.84
N ARG A 328 -10.05 -5.81 23.45
CA ARG A 328 -10.37 -4.37 23.55
C ARG A 328 -9.33 -3.64 24.40
N GLN A 329 -8.96 -4.23 25.54
CA GLN A 329 -8.03 -3.60 26.48
C GLN A 329 -6.61 -3.52 25.89
N GLU A 330 -6.11 -4.59 25.28
CA GLU A 330 -4.79 -4.60 24.64
C GLU A 330 -4.73 -3.62 23.48
N TYR A 331 -5.77 -3.60 22.64
CA TYR A 331 -5.86 -2.66 21.53
C TYR A 331 -5.84 -1.21 22.02
N LEU A 332 -6.65 -0.86 23.02
CA LEU A 332 -6.69 0.51 23.53
C LEU A 332 -5.38 0.90 24.21
N LYS A 333 -4.78 0.03 25.04
CA LYS A 333 -3.48 0.29 25.67
C LYS A 333 -2.39 0.56 24.66
N GLU A 334 -2.31 -0.22 23.58
CA GLU A 334 -1.32 -0.03 22.53
C GLU A 334 -1.47 1.34 21.84
N ARG A 335 -2.72 1.77 21.59
CA ARG A 335 -3.03 3.01 20.88
C ARG A 335 -2.87 4.24 21.76
N ILE A 336 -3.37 4.20 22.99
CA ILE A 336 -3.17 5.22 24.01
C ILE A 336 -1.67 5.41 24.27
N GLY A 337 -0.90 4.31 24.35
CA GLY A 337 0.56 4.36 24.47
C GLY A 337 1.30 5.04 23.32
N ARG A 338 0.70 5.13 22.12
CA ARG A 338 1.24 5.94 21.02
C ARG A 338 0.94 7.42 21.24
N VAL A 339 -0.27 7.75 21.67
CA VAL A 339 -0.68 9.14 21.96
C VAL A 339 0.17 9.72 23.09
N VAL A 340 0.33 9.00 24.20
CA VAL A 340 1.17 9.42 25.34
C VAL A 340 2.62 9.67 24.91
N ARG A 341 3.20 8.79 24.07
CA ARG A 341 4.56 8.99 23.54
C ARG A 341 4.69 10.27 22.70
N VAL A 342 3.68 10.60 21.91
CA VAL A 342 3.66 11.82 21.09
C VAL A 342 3.58 13.06 21.97
N LEU A 343 2.70 13.08 22.97
CA LEU A 343 2.58 14.19 23.92
C LEU A 343 3.89 14.41 24.69
N LYS A 344 4.52 13.33 25.18
CA LYS A 344 5.83 13.41 25.84
C LYS A 344 6.93 13.96 24.95
N TYR A 345 6.91 13.63 23.66
CA TYR A 345 7.87 14.20 22.70
C TYR A 345 7.68 15.72 22.54
N GLY A 346 6.45 16.21 22.68
CA GLY A 346 6.12 17.64 22.74
C GLY A 346 6.49 18.33 24.06
N GLY A 347 7.08 17.60 25.02
CA GLY A 347 7.49 18.13 26.33
C GLY A 347 6.51 17.91 27.47
N ASP A 348 5.39 17.21 27.22
CA ASP A 348 4.38 16.95 28.25
C ASP A 348 4.84 15.92 29.29
N THR A 349 4.48 16.13 30.56
CA THR A 349 4.69 15.14 31.61
C THR A 349 3.62 14.05 31.56
N ALA A 350 3.83 12.93 32.27
CA ALA A 350 2.81 11.87 32.36
C ALA A 350 1.47 12.37 32.91
N ILE A 351 1.49 13.38 33.79
CA ILE A 351 0.28 14.02 34.33
C ILE A 351 -0.42 14.81 33.23
N ASP A 352 0.32 15.66 32.51
CA ASP A 352 -0.22 16.46 31.41
C ASP A 352 -0.81 15.58 30.30
N CYS A 353 -0.20 14.41 30.05
CA CYS A 353 -0.71 13.43 29.08
C CYS A 353 -2.09 12.90 29.48
N VAL A 354 -2.29 12.54 30.76
CA VAL A 354 -3.59 12.07 31.26
C VAL A 354 -4.61 13.19 31.24
N GLU A 355 -4.24 14.38 31.70
CA GLU A 355 -5.12 15.54 31.78
C GLU A 355 -5.64 15.99 30.41
N LYS A 356 -4.74 16.14 29.43
CA LYS A 356 -5.11 16.52 28.07
C LYS A 356 -5.95 15.42 27.40
N SER A 357 -5.58 14.14 27.59
CA SER A 357 -6.32 13.03 26.97
C SER A 357 -7.73 12.88 27.51
N LEU A 358 -7.93 12.98 28.84
CA LEU A 358 -9.25 12.86 29.44
C LEU A 358 -10.14 14.07 29.14
N THR A 359 -9.58 15.28 29.11
CA THR A 359 -10.30 16.50 28.69
C THR A 359 -10.79 16.37 27.25
N GLU A 360 -9.90 16.00 26.31
CA GLU A 360 -10.25 15.83 24.91
C GLU A 360 -11.25 14.69 24.68
N LEU A 361 -11.15 13.59 25.45
CA LEU A 361 -12.14 12.50 25.39
C LEU A 361 -13.51 12.95 25.91
N LYS A 362 -13.56 13.72 27.00
CA LYS A 362 -14.82 14.27 27.52
C LYS A 362 -15.49 15.16 26.47
N ASP A 363 -14.74 16.09 25.91
CA ASP A 363 -15.25 17.08 24.94
C ASP A 363 -15.71 16.40 23.64
N ARG A 364 -14.96 15.42 23.13
CA ARG A 364 -15.25 14.75 21.84
C ARG A 364 -16.33 13.69 21.91
N PHE A 365 -16.54 13.08 23.08
CA PHE A 365 -17.58 12.06 23.28
C PHE A 365 -18.82 12.58 24.03
N ASP A 366 -18.89 13.88 24.28
CA ASP A 366 -20.02 14.55 24.92
C ASP A 366 -20.38 13.93 26.27
N LEU A 367 -19.35 13.69 27.10
CA LEU A 367 -19.49 13.03 28.41
C LEU A 367 -19.85 14.07 29.49
N GLU A 368 -21.01 14.70 29.37
CA GLU A 368 -21.47 15.79 30.25
C GLU A 368 -21.55 15.39 31.73
N ASP A 369 -21.88 14.13 32.01
CA ASP A 369 -22.06 13.60 33.37
C ASP A 369 -20.75 13.16 34.07
N LEU A 370 -19.59 13.28 33.40
CA LEU A 370 -18.32 12.87 34.00
C LEU A 370 -17.74 13.99 34.90
N PRO A 371 -17.56 13.75 36.21
CA PRO A 371 -16.95 14.73 37.13
C PRO A 371 -15.44 14.79 36.93
N LEU A 372 -15.02 15.34 35.78
CA LEU A 372 -13.65 15.30 35.26
C LEU A 372 -12.62 15.78 36.28
N GLU A 373 -12.88 16.88 37.00
CA GLU A 373 -11.99 17.42 38.03
C GLU A 373 -11.64 16.40 39.11
N SER A 374 -12.65 15.69 39.62
CA SER A 374 -12.45 14.68 40.67
C SER A 374 -11.70 13.44 40.16
N VAL A 375 -11.92 13.07 38.90
CA VAL A 375 -11.20 11.98 38.24
C VAL A 375 -9.74 12.38 38.02
N LEU A 376 -9.47 13.61 37.59
CA LEU A 376 -8.13 14.11 37.35
C LEU A 376 -7.31 14.20 38.63
N GLU A 377 -7.90 14.68 39.74
CA GLU A 377 -7.24 14.69 41.06
C GLU A 377 -6.83 13.27 41.49
N GLU A 378 -7.75 12.30 41.40
CA GLU A 378 -7.48 10.90 41.75
C GLU A 378 -6.35 10.30 40.87
N LYS A 379 -6.39 10.55 39.56
CA LYS A 379 -5.38 10.02 38.62
C LYS A 379 -4.02 10.70 38.78
N ARG A 380 -4.01 12.00 39.09
CA ARG A 380 -2.78 12.76 39.36
C ARG A 380 -2.06 12.22 40.60
N ASP A 381 -2.80 11.99 41.69
CA ASP A 381 -2.22 11.43 42.92
C ASP A 381 -1.66 10.02 42.69
N ALA A 382 -2.33 9.21 41.88
CA ALA A 382 -1.83 7.89 41.48
C ALA A 382 -0.51 7.95 40.70
N ILE A 383 -0.35 8.92 39.79
CA ILE A 383 0.89 9.10 39.01
C ILE A 383 2.02 9.64 39.89
N ILE A 384 1.72 10.58 40.79
CA ILE A 384 2.73 11.14 41.72
C ILE A 384 3.25 10.05 42.66
N GLY A 385 2.36 9.20 43.17
CA GLY A 385 2.70 8.08 44.06
C GLY A 385 3.47 6.93 43.39
N ALA A 386 3.51 6.87 42.06
CA ALA A 386 4.19 5.81 41.32
C ALA A 386 5.70 6.08 41.12
N PRO A 387 6.55 5.02 41.07
CA PRO A 387 7.96 5.13 40.68
C PRO A 387 8.11 5.78 39.31
N ILE A 388 9.15 6.62 39.13
CA ILE A 388 9.37 7.37 37.88
C ILE A 388 9.40 6.46 36.64
N SER A 389 9.95 5.25 36.76
CA SER A 389 10.02 4.24 35.70
C SER A 389 8.67 3.66 35.27
N GLU A 390 7.62 3.80 36.09
CA GLU A 390 6.29 3.20 35.87
C GLU A 390 5.21 4.24 35.54
N ARG A 391 5.53 5.54 35.63
CA ARG A 391 4.55 6.61 35.40
C ARG A 391 3.97 6.60 34.00
N ASP A 392 4.75 6.19 33.00
CA ASP A 392 4.31 6.16 31.61
C ASP A 392 3.33 5.01 31.33
N SER A 393 3.64 3.80 31.82
CA SER A 393 2.74 2.65 31.69
C SER A 393 1.47 2.83 32.52
N LEU A 394 1.58 3.51 33.66
CA LEU A 394 0.45 3.88 34.49
C LEU A 394 -0.43 4.92 33.79
N ALA A 395 0.13 5.98 33.21
CA ALA A 395 -0.63 6.98 32.45
C ALA A 395 -1.46 6.35 31.32
N VAL A 396 -0.87 5.40 30.58
CA VAL A 396 -1.57 4.65 29.52
C VAL A 396 -2.72 3.77 30.06
N SER A 397 -2.63 3.33 31.31
CA SER A 397 -3.66 2.49 31.93
C SER A 397 -4.77 3.30 32.60
N LEU A 398 -4.50 4.58 32.94
CA LEU A 398 -5.46 5.48 33.58
C LEU A 398 -6.33 6.24 32.56
N ILE A 399 -5.79 6.51 31.37
CA ILE A 399 -6.53 6.95 30.17
C ILE A 399 -7.28 5.75 29.59
#